data_AF-A0A2E6CI30-F1
#
_entry.id   AF-A0A2E6CI30-F1
#
_cell.length_a   1.000
_cell.length_b   1.000
_cell.length_c   1.000
_cell.angle_alpha   90.00
_cell.angle_beta   90.00
_cell.angle_gamma   90.00
#
_symmetry.space_group_name_H-M   'P 1'
#
loop_
_entity.id
_entity.type
_entity.pdbx_description
1 polymer ?
#
loop_
_entity_poly.entity_id
_entity_poly.type
_entity_poly.pdbx_seq_one_letter_code
_entity_poly.pdbx_strand_id
1 'polypeptide(L)'
;MLLEHPRGNYHFLQGIDPYSCGVVANAGYEIIHATLERSLPWEQGFQRVASHLKELDLDRNALCSMELRSPTPFTMQGFIDFNRDYCAVLQDWGVFVDGLNPVARTNIAPVHQPPSEPHLHAFSYVVANPHIKRKTLIVAGAGEVLEGILEEERIIRAGDTSHESMREKTTYVMRVMEERLIGLGGSWDLINTVDIYTIHPLVELYNQLILPQMESAVRHGSRWYYSRPPVIDIDFEMDMRGVVTDLVI
;
A
#
# COMPACT_ATOMS: atom_id res chain seq x y z
N MET A 1 4.42 13.68 -8.24
CA MET A 1 5.85 13.96 -8.53
C MET A 1 6.70 12.92 -7.82
N LEU A 2 7.78 12.42 -8.43
CA LEU A 2 8.71 11.48 -7.78
C LEU A 2 9.79 12.30 -7.03
N LEU A 3 9.98 12.01 -5.74
CA LEU A 3 10.84 12.77 -4.83
C LEU A 3 11.85 11.86 -4.13
N GLU A 4 13.07 12.35 -3.91
CA GLU A 4 14.10 11.60 -3.19
C GLU A 4 13.89 11.68 -1.67
N HIS A 5 14.05 10.55 -0.97
CA HIS A 5 14.18 10.55 0.48
C HIS A 5 15.66 10.71 0.88
N PRO A 6 16.07 11.84 1.48
CA PRO A 6 17.49 12.23 1.61
C PRO A 6 18.33 11.28 2.48
N ARG A 7 17.68 10.50 3.35
CA ARG A 7 18.33 9.55 4.28
C ARG A 7 17.86 8.10 4.13
N GLY A 8 16.89 7.85 3.26
CA GLY A 8 16.14 6.59 3.23
C GLY A 8 16.63 5.62 2.15
N ASN A 9 17.38 6.13 1.16
CA ASN A 9 17.84 5.40 -0.01
C ASN A 9 16.70 4.89 -0.91
N TYR A 10 15.61 5.65 -0.99
CA TYR A 10 14.52 5.43 -1.93
C TYR A 10 13.97 6.76 -2.44
N HIS A 11 13.20 6.68 -3.53
CA HIS A 11 12.31 7.75 -3.96
C HIS A 11 10.87 7.39 -3.65
N PHE A 12 10.04 8.38 -3.38
CA PHE A 12 8.61 8.21 -3.17
C PHE A 12 7.81 9.03 -4.18
N LEU A 13 6.74 8.45 -4.69
CA LEU A 13 5.79 9.16 -5.54
C LEU A 13 4.83 9.91 -4.62
N GLN A 14 4.84 11.24 -4.70
CA GLN A 14 3.96 12.08 -3.89
C GLN A 14 2.51 11.59 -3.98
N GLY A 15 1.90 11.40 -2.82
CA GLY A 15 0.51 11.01 -2.66
C GLY A 15 -0.27 12.05 -1.88
N ILE A 16 -1.12 11.56 -0.98
CA ILE A 16 -1.98 12.36 -0.12
C ILE A 16 -1.40 12.42 1.30
N ASP A 17 -1.95 13.28 2.16
CA ASP A 17 -1.40 13.50 3.51
C ASP A 17 -1.11 12.20 4.29
N PRO A 18 -1.99 11.17 4.25
CA PRO A 18 -1.75 9.94 4.99
C PRO A 18 -0.65 9.01 4.44
N TYR A 19 -0.28 9.09 3.15
CA TYR A 19 0.71 8.19 2.53
C TYR A 19 1.16 8.63 1.12
N SER A 20 2.36 8.21 0.74
CA SER A 20 2.85 8.34 -0.64
C SER A 20 2.15 7.34 -1.58
N CYS A 21 2.03 7.67 -2.86
CA CYS A 21 1.47 6.76 -3.88
C CYS A 21 2.30 5.48 -4.08
N GLY A 22 3.53 5.43 -3.56
CA GLY A 22 4.42 4.30 -3.66
C GLY A 22 5.88 4.73 -3.49
N VAL A 23 6.76 3.74 -3.46
CA VAL A 23 8.20 3.91 -3.23
C VAL A 23 9.02 3.02 -4.17
N VAL A 24 10.22 3.46 -4.52
CA VAL A 24 11.19 2.70 -5.33
C VAL A 24 12.59 2.88 -4.75
N ALA A 25 13.31 1.77 -4.54
CA ALA A 25 14.67 1.82 -4.00
C ALA A 25 15.67 2.49 -4.96
N ASN A 26 16.66 3.15 -4.39
CA ASN A 26 17.80 3.67 -5.13
C ASN A 26 18.67 2.53 -5.70
N ALA A 27 19.50 2.85 -6.70
CA ALA A 27 20.46 1.88 -7.23
C ALA A 27 21.42 1.39 -6.13
N GLY A 28 21.65 0.07 -6.09
CA GLY A 28 22.45 -0.56 -5.03
C GLY A 28 21.71 -0.79 -3.71
N TYR A 29 20.40 -0.50 -3.68
CA TYR A 29 19.51 -0.77 -2.55
C TYR A 29 18.33 -1.66 -2.97
N GLU A 30 17.73 -2.32 -1.99
CA GLU A 30 16.58 -3.21 -2.14
C GLU A 30 15.51 -2.85 -1.11
N ILE A 31 14.25 -2.87 -1.51
CA ILE A 31 13.09 -2.89 -0.61
C ILE A 31 12.81 -4.34 -0.24
N ILE A 32 12.94 -4.65 1.05
CA ILE A 32 12.49 -5.91 1.65
C ILE A 32 11.05 -5.75 2.11
N HIS A 33 10.20 -6.70 1.75
CA HIS A 33 8.85 -6.83 2.32
C HIS A 33 8.87 -7.81 3.49
N ALA A 34 8.35 -7.40 4.65
CA ALA A 34 8.34 -8.19 5.87
C ALA A 34 6.92 -8.30 6.46
N THR A 35 6.37 -9.51 6.43
CA THR A 35 5.08 -9.82 7.05
C THR A 35 5.30 -10.23 8.50
N LEU A 36 4.48 -9.74 9.43
CA LEU A 36 4.52 -10.21 10.82
C LEU A 36 3.85 -11.58 10.93
N GLU A 37 4.47 -12.54 11.61
CA GLU A 37 3.88 -13.86 11.90
C GLU A 37 2.56 -13.70 12.68
N ARG A 38 2.52 -12.70 13.58
CA ARG A 38 1.32 -12.26 14.28
C ARG A 38 1.18 -10.76 14.13
N SER A 39 0.02 -10.30 13.66
CA SER A 39 -0.27 -8.88 13.60
C SER A 39 -0.29 -8.26 15.01
N LEU A 40 0.13 -7.01 15.10
CA LEU A 40 0.23 -6.26 16.36
C LEU A 40 -0.60 -4.99 16.27
N PRO A 41 -1.19 -4.48 17.36
CA PRO A 41 -1.75 -3.14 17.40
C PRO A 41 -0.78 -2.14 16.78
N TRP A 42 -1.26 -1.23 15.92
CA TRP A 42 -0.41 -0.45 15.03
C TRP A 42 0.67 0.37 15.76
N GLU A 43 0.39 0.87 16.97
CA GLU A 43 1.36 1.56 17.83
C GLU A 43 2.50 0.63 18.29
N GLN A 44 2.16 -0.59 18.70
CA GLN A 44 3.16 -1.64 19.00
C GLN A 44 3.87 -2.09 17.72
N GLY A 45 3.18 -2.04 16.58
CA GLY A 45 3.74 -2.26 15.25
C GLY A 45 4.90 -1.30 14.96
N PHE A 46 4.75 0.00 15.23
CA PHE A 46 5.86 0.96 15.11
C PHE A 46 7.04 0.60 16.03
N GLN A 47 6.80 0.14 17.26
CA GLN A 47 7.87 -0.31 18.15
C GLN A 47 8.59 -1.55 17.57
N ARG A 48 7.83 -2.51 17.01
CA ARG A 48 8.38 -3.70 16.35
C ARG A 48 9.22 -3.34 15.13
N VAL A 49 8.77 -2.38 14.31
CA VAL A 49 9.52 -1.84 13.17
C VAL A 49 10.82 -1.20 13.64
N ALA A 50 10.77 -0.30 14.64
CA ALA A 50 11.96 0.36 15.15
C ALA A 50 13.00 -0.63 15.70
N SER A 51 12.56 -1.66 16.44
CA SER A 51 13.44 -2.72 16.92
C SER A 51 14.04 -3.54 15.78
N HIS A 52 13.24 -3.90 14.78
CA HIS A 52 13.71 -4.63 13.59
C HIS A 52 14.80 -3.87 12.83
N LEU A 53 14.56 -2.59 12.56
CA LEU A 53 15.52 -1.75 11.85
C LEU A 53 16.80 -1.61 12.66
N LYS A 54 16.69 -1.41 13.98
CA LYS A 54 17.85 -1.33 14.87
C LYS A 54 18.67 -2.63 14.92
N GLU A 55 18.03 -3.79 14.91
CA GLU A 55 18.71 -5.09 14.86
C GLU A 55 19.53 -5.28 13.58
N LEU A 56 19.12 -4.62 12.50
CA LEU A 56 19.81 -4.59 11.21
C LEU A 56 20.78 -3.40 11.06
N ASP A 57 20.99 -2.61 12.12
CA ASP A 57 21.78 -1.37 12.12
C ASP A 57 21.29 -0.33 11.09
N LEU A 58 19.97 -0.25 10.91
CA LEU A 58 19.29 0.68 10.02
C LEU A 58 18.63 1.82 10.80
N ASP A 59 18.66 3.01 10.20
CA ASP A 59 17.92 4.17 10.68
C ASP A 59 16.41 4.00 10.40
N ARG A 60 15.55 4.62 11.21
CA ARG A 60 14.09 4.63 11.01
C ARG A 60 13.67 5.17 9.64
N ASN A 61 14.49 6.05 9.05
CA ASN A 61 14.32 6.55 7.69
C ASN A 61 14.41 5.46 6.60
N ALA A 62 14.81 4.22 6.93
CA ALA A 62 14.74 3.09 6.03
C ALA A 62 13.31 2.54 5.84
N LEU A 63 12.37 2.85 6.75
CA LEU A 63 10.96 2.48 6.61
C LEU A 63 10.36 3.17 5.38
N CYS A 64 9.81 2.40 4.45
CA CYS A 64 9.25 2.96 3.21
C CYS A 64 7.80 2.52 2.93
N SER A 65 7.29 1.50 3.61
CA SER A 65 5.86 1.15 3.51
C SER A 65 5.29 0.47 4.75
N MET A 66 3.99 0.64 5.00
CA MET A 66 3.25 -0.06 6.05
C MET A 66 1.92 -0.62 5.52
N GLU A 67 1.59 -1.84 5.93
CA GLU A 67 0.30 -2.49 5.64
C GLU A 67 -0.48 -2.69 6.93
N LEU A 68 -1.66 -2.09 6.98
CA LEU A 68 -2.54 -2.12 8.14
C LEU A 68 -3.77 -2.98 7.87
N ARG A 69 -4.33 -3.52 8.94
CA ARG A 69 -5.60 -4.25 8.96
C ARG A 69 -6.46 -3.64 10.06
N SER A 70 -7.62 -3.13 9.71
CA SER A 70 -8.53 -2.45 10.63
C SER A 70 -9.74 -3.33 10.99
N PRO A 71 -10.43 -3.09 12.12
CA PRO A 71 -11.56 -3.91 12.54
C PRO A 71 -12.75 -3.85 11.57
N THR A 72 -12.97 -2.67 11.01
CA THR A 72 -14.07 -2.32 10.12
C THR A 72 -13.64 -1.11 9.27
N PRO A 73 -14.27 -0.85 8.12
CA PRO A 73 -14.08 0.43 7.44
C PRO A 73 -14.46 1.60 8.34
N PHE A 74 -13.70 2.69 8.24
CA PHE A 74 -13.90 3.95 8.95
C PHE A 74 -14.94 4.82 8.23
N THR A 75 -15.59 5.71 8.97
CA THR A 75 -16.16 6.92 8.36
C THR A 75 -15.04 7.79 7.78
N MET A 76 -15.35 8.70 6.86
CA MET A 76 -14.32 9.59 6.30
C MET A 76 -13.60 10.38 7.39
N GLN A 77 -14.35 10.98 8.32
CA GLN A 77 -13.76 11.71 9.46
C GLN A 77 -12.95 10.79 10.38
N GLY A 78 -13.44 9.58 10.68
CA GLY A 78 -12.70 8.63 11.51
C GLY A 78 -11.38 8.20 10.87
N PHE A 79 -11.33 8.10 9.54
CA PHE A 79 -10.11 7.83 8.80
C PHE A 79 -9.13 9.00 8.85
N ILE A 80 -9.61 10.24 8.70
CA ILE A 80 -8.80 11.46 8.86
C ILE A 80 -8.21 11.51 10.28
N ASP A 81 -9.02 11.26 11.30
CA ASP A 81 -8.60 11.29 12.70
C ASP A 81 -7.54 10.21 12.99
N PHE A 82 -7.77 8.97 12.52
CA PHE A 82 -6.78 7.89 12.62
C PHE A 82 -5.45 8.26 11.94
N ASN A 83 -5.51 8.83 10.73
CA ASN A 83 -4.32 9.18 9.96
C ASN A 83 -3.53 10.32 10.61
N ARG A 84 -4.17 11.25 11.32
CA ARG A 84 -3.48 12.30 12.08
C ARG A 84 -2.55 11.70 13.13
N ASP A 85 -3.03 10.73 13.91
CA ASP A 85 -2.24 10.09 14.97
C ASP A 85 -1.14 9.21 14.38
N TYR A 86 -1.44 8.45 13.33
CA TYR A 86 -0.44 7.68 12.58
C TYR A 86 0.67 8.56 12.00
N CYS A 87 0.32 9.67 11.34
CA CYS A 87 1.30 10.60 10.76
C CYS A 87 2.14 11.30 11.84
N ALA A 88 1.58 11.58 13.02
CA ALA A 88 2.33 12.17 14.12
C ALA A 88 3.51 11.29 14.56
N VAL A 89 3.36 9.96 14.54
CA VAL A 89 4.46 9.02 14.84
C VAL A 89 5.58 9.12 13.81
N LEU A 90 5.24 9.14 12.51
CA LEU A 90 6.21 9.29 11.43
C LEU A 90 6.94 10.63 11.46
N GLN A 91 6.23 11.70 11.86
CA GLN A 91 6.82 13.03 12.06
C GLN A 91 7.77 13.06 13.26
N ASP A 92 7.39 12.45 14.39
CA ASP A 92 8.26 12.31 15.57
C ASP A 92 9.53 11.51 15.25
N TRP A 93 9.43 10.50 14.38
CA TRP A 93 10.58 9.75 13.90
C TRP A 93 11.47 10.53 12.93
N GLY A 94 11.05 11.72 12.48
CA GLY A 94 11.77 12.53 11.50
C GLY A 94 11.83 11.91 10.11
N VAL A 95 10.82 11.09 9.75
CA VAL A 95 10.73 10.42 8.43
C VAL A 95 10.17 11.36 7.36
N PHE A 96 9.41 12.39 7.73
CA PHE A 96 8.81 13.32 6.77
C PHE A 96 9.87 14.08 5.96
N VAL A 97 9.58 14.29 4.68
CA VAL A 97 10.44 15.04 3.74
C VAL A 97 9.70 16.30 3.33
N ASP A 98 10.18 17.47 3.77
CA ASP A 98 9.59 18.77 3.44
C ASP A 98 8.07 18.85 3.69
N GLY A 99 7.61 18.23 4.79
CA GLY A 99 6.19 18.19 5.18
C GLY A 99 5.36 17.12 4.46
N LEU A 100 5.95 16.35 3.55
CA LEU A 100 5.29 15.24 2.85
C LEU A 100 5.58 13.91 3.54
N ASN A 101 4.57 13.05 3.56
CA ASN A 101 4.71 11.67 4.03
C ASN A 101 5.30 10.79 2.91
N PRO A 102 6.52 10.24 3.06
CA PRO A 102 7.14 9.43 2.02
C PRO A 102 6.72 7.96 2.09
N VAL A 103 6.05 7.52 3.16
CA VAL A 103 5.73 6.11 3.42
C VAL A 103 4.50 5.69 2.62
N ALA A 104 4.65 4.65 1.80
CA ALA A 104 3.53 4.03 1.06
C ALA A 104 2.65 3.22 2.02
N ARG A 105 1.35 3.13 1.76
CA ARG A 105 0.45 2.44 2.70
C ARG A 105 -0.68 1.69 2.02
N THR A 106 -1.03 0.55 2.61
CA THR A 106 -2.33 -0.12 2.44
C THR A 106 -3.00 -0.24 3.79
N ASN A 107 -4.32 -0.01 3.86
CA ASN A 107 -5.11 -0.29 5.05
C ASN A 107 -6.43 -0.91 4.61
N ILE A 108 -6.80 -2.08 5.11
CA ILE A 108 -8.05 -2.75 4.75
C ILE A 108 -8.73 -3.34 5.98
N ALA A 109 -10.01 -3.70 5.87
CA ALA A 109 -10.78 -4.33 6.93
C ALA A 109 -11.16 -5.77 6.53
N PRO A 110 -10.48 -6.80 7.08
CA PRO A 110 -10.83 -8.20 6.79
C PRO A 110 -12.25 -8.53 7.26
N VAL A 111 -13.00 -9.32 6.48
CA VAL A 111 -14.34 -9.78 6.91
C VAL A 111 -14.24 -10.92 7.91
N HIS A 112 -13.25 -11.79 7.73
CA HIS A 112 -13.02 -12.93 8.61
C HIS A 112 -11.87 -12.64 9.55
N GLN A 113 -12.12 -12.86 10.85
CA GLN A 113 -11.18 -12.61 11.93
C GLN A 113 -10.54 -11.21 11.85
N PRO A 114 -11.35 -10.13 11.75
CA PRO A 114 -10.79 -8.78 11.86
C PRO A 114 -10.09 -8.62 13.21
N PRO A 115 -9.01 -7.81 13.27
CA PRO A 115 -8.41 -7.45 14.54
C PRO A 115 -9.38 -6.62 15.39
N SER A 116 -9.15 -6.53 16.70
CA SER A 116 -9.99 -5.75 17.62
C SER A 116 -9.76 -4.24 17.51
N GLU A 117 -8.60 -3.83 17.01
CA GLU A 117 -8.19 -2.46 16.72
C GLU A 117 -7.31 -2.44 15.46
N PRO A 118 -6.91 -1.28 14.90
CA PRO A 118 -6.01 -1.27 13.75
C PRO A 118 -4.67 -1.94 14.09
N HIS A 119 -4.30 -2.95 13.31
CA HIS A 119 -3.08 -3.71 13.48
C HIS A 119 -2.11 -3.48 12.31
N LEU A 120 -0.82 -3.49 12.59
CA LEU A 120 0.24 -3.68 11.60
C LEU A 120 0.25 -5.15 11.15
N HIS A 121 0.19 -5.38 9.85
CA HIS A 121 0.28 -6.71 9.23
C HIS A 121 1.65 -6.95 8.60
N ALA A 122 2.14 -5.97 7.85
CA ALA A 122 3.44 -6.02 7.21
C ALA A 122 4.04 -4.62 7.12
N PHE A 123 5.34 -4.55 6.87
CA PHE A 123 6.03 -3.31 6.55
C PHE A 123 7.14 -3.59 5.56
N SER A 124 7.58 -2.56 4.85
CA SER A 124 8.72 -2.65 3.95
C SER A 124 9.78 -1.63 4.31
N TYR A 125 11.04 -2.03 4.14
CA TYR A 125 12.18 -1.21 4.47
C TYR A 125 13.33 -1.39 3.48
N VAL A 126 14.19 -0.39 3.39
CA VAL A 126 15.29 -0.34 2.44
C VAL A 126 16.58 -0.85 3.07
N VAL A 127 17.29 -1.72 2.36
CA VAL A 127 18.64 -2.20 2.73
C VAL A 127 19.61 -2.01 1.58
N ALA A 128 20.91 -1.89 1.89
CA ALA A 128 21.94 -1.94 0.86
C ALA A 128 22.02 -3.35 0.25
N ASN A 129 21.98 -3.43 -1.07
CA ASN A 129 22.22 -4.65 -1.81
C ASN A 129 23.02 -4.32 -3.09
N PRO A 130 24.36 -4.29 -3.03
CA PRO A 130 25.21 -4.00 -4.20
C PRO A 130 25.06 -5.00 -5.35
N HIS A 131 24.46 -6.17 -5.10
CA HIS A 131 24.27 -7.23 -6.08
C HIS A 131 22.88 -7.21 -6.74
N ILE A 132 21.96 -6.33 -6.30
CA ILE A 132 20.62 -6.23 -6.85
C ILE A 132 20.68 -5.94 -8.36
N LYS A 133 19.96 -6.73 -9.15
CA LYS A 133 19.95 -6.63 -10.63
C LYS A 133 18.72 -5.95 -11.20
N ARG A 134 17.73 -5.64 -10.36
CA ARG A 134 16.45 -5.06 -10.74
C ARG A 134 16.01 -4.03 -9.70
N LYS A 135 15.19 -3.08 -10.10
CA LYS A 135 14.53 -2.19 -9.15
C LYS A 135 13.59 -3.01 -8.26
N THR A 136 13.43 -2.54 -7.03
CA THR A 136 12.35 -3.00 -6.14
C THR A 136 11.48 -1.82 -5.77
N LEU A 137 10.17 -2.05 -5.70
CA LEU A 137 9.17 -1.01 -5.50
C LEU A 137 7.94 -1.54 -4.77
N ILE A 138 7.24 -0.63 -4.11
CA ILE A 138 5.89 -0.83 -3.54
C ILE A 138 4.98 0.22 -4.17
N VAL A 139 3.81 -0.20 -4.65
CA VAL A 139 2.70 0.67 -5.05
C VAL A 139 1.69 0.67 -3.92
N ALA A 140 1.38 1.86 -3.37
CA ALA A 140 0.44 1.96 -2.25
C ALA A 140 -0.98 1.57 -2.65
N GLY A 141 -1.80 1.20 -1.66
CA GLY A 141 -3.22 0.94 -1.82
C GLY A 141 -3.99 2.13 -2.42
N ALA A 142 -4.89 1.86 -3.36
CA ALA A 142 -5.88 2.81 -3.84
C ALA A 142 -7.24 2.16 -4.06
N GLY A 143 -8.28 2.78 -3.50
CA GLY A 143 -9.68 2.50 -3.83
C GLY A 143 -10.21 3.39 -4.95
N GLU A 144 -11.49 3.25 -5.26
CA GLU A 144 -12.21 3.99 -6.30
C GLU A 144 -12.53 5.47 -5.95
N VAL A 145 -11.58 6.18 -5.34
CA VAL A 145 -11.72 7.59 -4.95
C VAL A 145 -11.03 8.49 -5.98
N LEU A 146 -11.78 9.42 -6.57
CA LEU A 146 -11.26 10.34 -7.58
C LEU A 146 -10.09 11.17 -7.04
N GLU A 147 -8.94 11.06 -7.71
CA GLU A 147 -7.70 11.79 -7.40
C GLU A 147 -7.17 11.56 -5.97
N GLY A 148 -7.69 10.56 -5.24
CA GLY A 148 -7.37 10.32 -3.84
C GLY A 148 -7.90 11.39 -2.87
N ILE A 149 -8.80 12.28 -3.33
CA ILE A 149 -9.39 13.32 -2.50
C ILE A 149 -10.39 12.65 -1.53
N LEU A 150 -10.10 12.73 -0.22
CA LEU A 150 -10.86 12.07 0.85
C LEU A 150 -12.20 12.76 1.14
N GLU A 151 -13.10 12.72 0.16
CA GLU A 151 -14.46 13.25 0.17
C GLU A 151 -15.42 12.16 -0.31
N GLU A 152 -16.60 12.03 0.32
CA GLU A 152 -17.57 10.97 0.00
C GLU A 152 -18.10 11.12 -1.43
N GLU A 153 -18.28 12.36 -1.89
CA GLU A 153 -18.74 12.69 -3.25
C GLU A 153 -17.73 12.33 -4.34
N ARG A 154 -16.49 12.01 -3.95
CA ARG A 154 -15.41 11.58 -4.86
C ARG A 154 -15.32 10.07 -5.00
N ILE A 155 -16.10 9.31 -4.25
CA ILE A 155 -16.19 7.86 -4.39
C ILE A 155 -17.01 7.52 -5.64
N ILE A 156 -16.40 6.80 -6.57
CA ILE A 156 -17.07 6.36 -7.79
C ILE A 156 -18.23 5.43 -7.40
N ARG A 157 -19.46 5.83 -7.75
CA ARG A 157 -20.68 5.03 -7.52
C ARG A 157 -20.80 4.57 -6.05
N ALA A 158 -20.64 5.51 -5.11
CA ALA A 158 -20.76 5.27 -3.68
C ALA A 158 -22.02 4.44 -3.34
N GLY A 159 -21.83 3.32 -2.63
CA GLY A 159 -22.91 2.41 -2.21
C GLY A 159 -23.57 1.56 -3.31
N ASP A 160 -23.30 1.81 -4.59
CA ASP A 160 -23.80 0.98 -5.69
C ASP A 160 -22.82 -0.17 -5.98
N THR A 161 -23.25 -1.38 -5.69
CA THR A 161 -22.48 -2.62 -5.90
C THR A 161 -23.04 -3.46 -7.05
N SER A 162 -23.79 -2.84 -7.96
CA SER A 162 -24.22 -3.49 -9.20
C SER A 162 -23.01 -3.93 -10.02
N HIS A 163 -23.22 -4.89 -10.91
CA HIS A 163 -22.15 -5.41 -11.76
C HIS A 163 -21.49 -4.31 -12.60
N GLU A 164 -22.29 -3.41 -13.18
CA GLU A 164 -21.79 -2.28 -13.96
C GLU A 164 -20.94 -1.33 -13.11
N SER A 165 -21.41 -0.98 -11.91
CA SER A 165 -20.66 -0.15 -10.96
C SER A 165 -19.34 -0.79 -10.56
N MET A 166 -19.33 -2.08 -10.21
CA MET A 166 -18.11 -2.80 -9.83
C MET A 166 -17.09 -2.87 -10.97
N ARG A 167 -17.55 -2.96 -12.22
CA ARG A 167 -16.67 -2.85 -13.40
C ARG A 167 -16.05 -1.47 -13.52
N GLU A 168 -16.84 -0.41 -13.33
CA GLU A 168 -16.37 0.98 -13.36
C GLU A 168 -15.32 1.23 -12.27
N LYS A 169 -15.61 0.83 -11.03
CA LYS A 169 -14.71 0.91 -9.86
C LYS A 169 -13.39 0.17 -10.12
N THR A 170 -13.46 -1.08 -10.57
CA THR A 170 -12.27 -1.90 -10.89
C THR A 170 -11.44 -1.27 -11.99
N THR A 171 -12.08 -0.77 -13.06
CA THR A 171 -11.39 -0.16 -14.20
C THR A 171 -10.64 1.10 -13.76
N TYR A 172 -11.26 1.92 -12.91
CA TYR A 172 -10.61 3.09 -12.35
C TYR A 172 -9.40 2.72 -11.49
N VAL A 173 -9.56 1.77 -10.55
CA VAL A 173 -8.47 1.36 -9.64
C VAL A 173 -7.29 0.77 -10.41
N MET A 174 -7.55 -0.04 -11.42
CA MET A 174 -6.52 -0.58 -12.30
C MET A 174 -5.72 0.52 -13.01
N ARG A 175 -6.40 1.57 -13.52
CA ARG A 175 -5.73 2.74 -14.09
C ARG A 175 -4.85 3.45 -13.05
N VAL A 176 -5.35 3.65 -11.82
CA VAL A 176 -4.57 4.26 -10.74
C VAL A 176 -3.33 3.43 -10.40
N MET A 177 -3.45 2.10 -10.37
CA MET A 177 -2.33 1.18 -10.15
C MET A 177 -1.26 1.34 -11.23
N GLU A 178 -1.66 1.40 -12.50
CA GLU A 178 -0.75 1.62 -13.62
C GLU A 178 -0.09 3.01 -13.60
N GLU A 179 -0.86 4.07 -13.33
CA GLU A 179 -0.34 5.44 -13.20
C GLU A 179 0.71 5.56 -12.10
N ARG A 180 0.46 4.93 -10.94
CA ARG A 180 1.43 4.90 -9.83
C ARG A 180 2.67 4.10 -10.19
N LEU A 181 2.51 2.94 -10.83
CA LEU A 181 3.62 2.10 -11.27
C LEU A 181 4.53 2.84 -12.27
N ILE A 182 3.94 3.50 -13.26
CA ILE A 182 4.66 4.34 -14.23
C ILE A 182 5.34 5.52 -13.52
N GLY A 183 4.64 6.16 -12.58
CA GLY A 183 5.17 7.28 -11.80
C GLY A 183 6.40 6.93 -10.95
N LEU A 184 6.55 5.66 -10.55
CA LEU A 184 7.75 5.12 -9.89
C LEU A 184 8.86 4.73 -10.88
N GLY A 185 8.66 4.94 -12.18
CA GLY A 185 9.55 4.48 -13.24
C GLY A 185 9.64 2.95 -13.30
N GLY A 186 8.54 2.27 -12.98
CA GLY A 186 8.37 0.82 -13.07
C GLY A 186 7.52 0.39 -14.26
N SER A 187 7.34 -0.91 -14.39
CA SER A 187 6.48 -1.57 -15.37
C SER A 187 5.97 -2.88 -14.78
N TRP A 188 4.96 -3.49 -15.41
CA TRP A 188 4.40 -4.76 -14.96
C TRP A 188 5.43 -5.90 -14.85
N ASP A 189 6.52 -5.86 -15.64
CA ASP A 189 7.65 -6.78 -15.51
C ASP A 189 8.32 -6.79 -14.13
N LEU A 190 8.21 -5.67 -13.40
CA LEU A 190 8.75 -5.56 -12.05
C LEU A 190 7.82 -6.17 -10.98
N ILE A 191 6.52 -6.23 -11.24
CA ILE A 191 5.53 -6.68 -10.27
C ILE A 191 5.59 -8.19 -10.11
N ASN A 192 5.63 -8.63 -8.85
CA ASN A 192 5.54 -10.05 -8.48
C ASN A 192 4.54 -10.34 -7.38
N THR A 193 3.83 -9.32 -6.88
CA THR A 193 2.66 -9.50 -6.03
C THR A 193 1.63 -8.43 -6.37
N VAL A 194 0.40 -8.87 -6.58
CA VAL A 194 -0.79 -8.03 -6.80
C VAL A 194 -1.81 -8.45 -5.78
N ASP A 195 -2.19 -7.54 -4.89
CA ASP A 195 -3.14 -7.80 -3.83
C ASP A 195 -4.44 -7.06 -4.15
N ILE A 196 -5.55 -7.79 -4.09
CA ILE A 196 -6.90 -7.30 -4.44
C ILE A 196 -7.77 -7.41 -3.19
N TYR A 197 -8.45 -6.30 -2.87
CA TYR A 197 -9.25 -6.14 -1.67
C TYR A 197 -10.68 -5.82 -2.04
N THR A 198 -11.53 -6.84 -2.02
CA THR A 198 -12.97 -6.68 -2.20
C THR A 198 -13.72 -7.85 -1.59
N ILE A 199 -14.94 -7.60 -1.11
CA ILE A 199 -15.87 -8.67 -0.67
C ILE A 199 -16.80 -9.13 -1.79
N HIS A 200 -16.75 -8.45 -2.93
CA HIS A 200 -17.67 -8.67 -4.05
C HIS A 200 -17.12 -9.73 -5.00
N PRO A 201 -17.98 -10.37 -5.82
CA PRO A 201 -17.55 -11.40 -6.75
C PRO A 201 -16.45 -10.93 -7.72
N LEU A 202 -15.27 -11.54 -7.62
CA LEU A 202 -14.08 -11.09 -8.36
C LEU A 202 -13.86 -11.83 -9.68
N VAL A 203 -14.36 -13.05 -9.86
CA VAL A 203 -13.96 -13.96 -10.96
C VAL A 203 -14.11 -13.32 -12.35
N GLU A 204 -15.22 -12.65 -12.61
CA GLU A 204 -15.43 -12.02 -13.92
C GLU A 204 -14.57 -10.77 -14.11
N LEU A 205 -14.53 -9.90 -13.10
CA LEU A 205 -13.73 -8.67 -13.09
C LEU A 205 -12.24 -8.99 -13.26
N TYR A 206 -11.77 -10.04 -12.59
CA TYR A 206 -10.40 -10.52 -12.69
C TYR A 206 -10.04 -10.93 -14.10
N ASN A 207 -10.87 -11.78 -14.72
CA ASN A 207 -10.60 -12.28 -16.08
C ASN A 207 -10.69 -11.19 -17.15
N GLN A 208 -11.62 -10.25 -17.01
CA GLN A 208 -11.90 -9.27 -18.07
C GLN A 208 -11.17 -7.94 -17.91
N LEU A 209 -10.85 -7.51 -16.68
CA LEU A 209 -10.32 -6.18 -16.41
C LEU A 209 -8.91 -6.20 -15.82
N ILE A 210 -8.60 -7.19 -14.97
CA ILE A 210 -7.34 -7.23 -14.23
C ILE A 210 -6.26 -8.00 -15.01
N LEU A 211 -6.53 -9.27 -15.36
CA LEU A 211 -5.58 -10.11 -16.08
C LEU A 211 -5.07 -9.50 -17.40
N PRO A 212 -5.91 -8.87 -18.25
CA PRO A 212 -5.42 -8.31 -19.51
C PRO A 212 -4.44 -7.15 -19.33
N GLN A 213 -4.48 -6.44 -18.19
CA GLN A 213 -3.61 -5.30 -17.93
C GLN A 213 -2.31 -5.67 -17.22
N MET A 214 -2.29 -6.80 -16.49
CA MET A 214 -1.12 -7.23 -15.71
C MET A 214 0.09 -7.63 -16.58
N GLU A 215 -0.05 -7.68 -17.91
CA GLU A 215 1.00 -8.08 -18.86
C GLU A 215 1.79 -9.32 -18.38
N SER A 216 3.10 -9.20 -18.20
CA SER A 216 3.95 -10.30 -17.77
C SER A 216 3.77 -10.66 -16.29
N ALA A 217 3.24 -9.75 -15.46
CA ALA A 217 3.01 -9.99 -14.03
C ALA A 217 1.98 -11.10 -13.78
N VAL A 218 1.11 -11.40 -14.76
CA VAL A 218 0.13 -12.51 -14.72
C VAL A 218 0.77 -13.84 -14.30
N ARG A 219 2.05 -14.07 -14.64
CA ARG A 219 2.78 -15.29 -14.26
C ARG A 219 2.88 -15.54 -12.75
N HIS A 220 2.71 -14.49 -11.94
CA HIS A 220 2.79 -14.55 -10.48
C HIS A 220 1.42 -14.71 -9.81
N GLY A 221 0.34 -14.64 -10.59
CA GLY A 221 -1.03 -14.62 -10.06
C GLY A 221 -1.33 -13.37 -9.23
N SER A 222 -2.40 -13.44 -8.43
CA SER A 222 -2.83 -12.37 -7.52
C SER A 222 -3.34 -12.96 -6.21
N ARG A 223 -3.24 -12.20 -5.13
CA ARG A 223 -3.83 -12.56 -3.84
C ARG A 223 -5.14 -11.81 -3.68
N TRP A 224 -6.22 -12.56 -3.46
CA TRP A 224 -7.50 -11.96 -3.14
C TRP A 224 -7.71 -12.03 -1.63
N TYR A 225 -7.71 -10.87 -0.99
CA TYR A 225 -8.12 -10.72 0.40
C TYR A 225 -9.62 -10.44 0.43
N TYR A 226 -10.37 -11.32 1.11
CA TYR A 226 -11.80 -11.13 1.34
C TYR A 226 -12.00 -10.07 2.43
N SER A 227 -11.87 -8.82 2.02
CA SER A 227 -11.82 -7.63 2.87
C SER A 227 -12.45 -6.43 2.20
N ARG A 228 -12.82 -5.44 3.01
CA ARG A 228 -13.24 -4.12 2.52
C ARG A 228 -12.06 -3.15 2.52
N PRO A 229 -12.03 -2.18 1.60
CA PRO A 229 -11.19 -0.98 1.71
C PRO A 229 -11.43 -0.23 3.05
N PRO A 230 -10.56 0.72 3.42
CA PRO A 230 -10.55 1.27 4.76
C PRO A 230 -11.65 2.29 5.02
N VAL A 231 -12.34 2.81 4.01
CA VAL A 231 -13.40 3.80 4.19
C VAL A 231 -14.73 3.21 3.75
N ILE A 232 -15.80 3.53 4.48
CA ILE A 232 -17.18 3.18 4.13
C ILE A 232 -17.47 3.60 2.67
N ASP A 233 -18.29 2.81 1.99
CA ASP A 233 -18.72 2.98 0.59
C ASP A 233 -17.64 2.87 -0.50
N ILE A 234 -16.38 2.61 -0.13
CA ILE A 234 -15.36 2.09 -1.05
C ILE A 234 -15.45 0.55 -1.06
N ASP A 235 -15.52 -0.03 -2.25
CA ASP A 235 -15.82 -1.45 -2.48
C ASP A 235 -14.67 -2.23 -3.13
N PHE A 236 -13.71 -1.56 -3.76
CA PHE A 236 -12.60 -2.22 -4.45
C PHE A 236 -11.28 -1.47 -4.26
N GLU A 237 -10.26 -2.12 -3.69
CA GLU A 237 -8.92 -1.56 -3.56
C GLU A 237 -7.87 -2.54 -4.08
N MET A 238 -6.76 -2.01 -4.58
CA MET A 238 -5.58 -2.80 -4.95
C MET A 238 -4.31 -2.16 -4.42
N ASP A 239 -3.32 -3.00 -4.12
CA ASP A 239 -1.92 -2.61 -4.02
C ASP A 239 -1.05 -3.60 -4.80
N MET A 240 0.22 -3.24 -5.00
CA MET A 240 1.15 -4.09 -5.72
C MET A 240 2.57 -3.93 -5.19
N ARG A 241 3.38 -4.95 -5.38
CA ARG A 241 4.82 -4.84 -5.13
C ARG A 241 5.64 -5.63 -6.13
N GLY A 242 6.86 -5.15 -6.31
CA GLY A 242 7.93 -5.80 -7.04
C GLY A 242 9.15 -5.87 -6.14
N VAL A 243 9.32 -6.96 -5.40
CA VAL A 243 10.46 -7.14 -4.46
C VAL A 243 11.33 -8.33 -4.87
N VAL A 244 12.48 -8.53 -4.24
CA VAL A 244 13.26 -9.77 -4.38
C VAL A 244 13.17 -10.59 -3.11
N THR A 245 13.28 -9.93 -1.96
CA THR A 245 13.13 -10.53 -0.63
C THR A 245 11.73 -10.26 -0.06
N ASP A 246 10.98 -11.34 0.17
CA ASP A 246 9.73 -11.34 0.94
C ASP A 246 9.92 -12.35 2.09
N LEU A 247 9.66 -11.92 3.33
CA LEU A 247 9.95 -12.70 4.53
C LEU A 247 8.84 -12.59 5.58
N VAL A 248 8.86 -13.52 6.54
CA VAL A 248 7.98 -13.54 7.72
C VAL A 248 8.84 -13.40 8.98
N ILE A 249 8.47 -12.50 9.90
CA ILE A 249 9.21 -12.11 11.12
C ILE A 249 8.32 -11.89 12.35
#